data_AF-F2LW68-F1
#
_entry.id   AF-F2LW68-F1
#
_cell.length_a   1.000
_cell.length_b   1.000
_cell.length_c   1.000
_cell.angle_alpha   90.00
_cell.angle_beta   90.00
_cell.angle_gamma   90.00
#
_symmetry.space_group_name_H-M   'P 1'
#
loop_
_entity.id
_entity.type
_entity.pdbx_description
1 polymer ?
#
loop_
_entity_poly.entity_id
_entity_poly.type
_entity_poly.pdbx_seq_one_letter_code
_entity_poly.pdbx_strand_id
1 'polypeptide(L)'
;MAEIQLTQANWEDEVLGSDIPVLVDFWAPWCGPCRMVAPVVAEIADEYAGKLKVGKLNTDEEPEIAVRYGIMSIPTLMIFKNGEVADQIIGAVPKEYIVEKLQQVL
;
A
#
# COMPACT_ATOMS: atom_id res chain seq x y z
N MET A 1 12.61 8.50 -1.74
CA MET A 1 11.77 8.87 -2.93
C MET A 1 11.46 7.60 -3.72
N ALA A 2 10.78 6.65 -3.09
CA ALA A 2 10.61 5.28 -3.60
C ALA A 2 9.13 4.87 -3.74
N GLU A 3 8.21 5.81 -3.57
CA GLU A 3 6.76 5.53 -3.59
C GLU A 3 6.18 5.83 -4.98
N ILE A 4 5.48 4.84 -5.55
CA ILE A 4 4.84 4.95 -6.87
C ILE A 4 3.40 5.41 -6.68
N GLN A 5 2.96 6.42 -7.44
CA GLN A 5 1.54 6.75 -7.51
C GLN A 5 0.82 5.71 -8.36
N LEU A 6 -0.09 4.98 -7.73
CA LEU A 6 -0.90 3.97 -8.38
C LEU A 6 -2.19 4.58 -8.90
N THR A 7 -2.51 4.22 -10.13
CA THR A 7 -3.67 4.65 -10.89
C THR A 7 -4.31 3.44 -11.56
N GLN A 8 -5.51 3.58 -12.09
CA GLN A 8 -6.13 2.52 -12.88
C GLN A 8 -5.27 2.06 -14.06
N ALA A 9 -4.52 2.98 -14.67
CA ALA A 9 -3.70 2.70 -15.85
C ALA A 9 -2.47 1.83 -15.56
N ASN A 10 -1.92 1.89 -14.34
CA ASN A 10 -0.70 1.14 -13.97
C ASN A 10 -0.93 0.05 -12.92
N TRP A 11 -2.16 -0.10 -12.39
CA TRP A 11 -2.48 -1.07 -11.35
C TRP A 11 -2.10 -2.51 -11.74
N GLU A 12 -2.43 -2.91 -12.96
CA GLU A 12 -2.19 -4.27 -13.43
C GLU A 12 -0.69 -4.57 -13.50
N ASP A 13 0.09 -3.69 -14.11
CA ASP A 13 1.54 -3.88 -14.25
C ASP A 13 2.30 -3.70 -12.93
N GLU A 14 1.94 -2.67 -12.15
CA GLU A 14 2.69 -2.30 -10.96
C GLU A 14 2.36 -3.14 -9.74
N VAL A 15 1.11 -3.61 -9.61
CA VAL A 15 0.63 -4.36 -8.45
C VAL A 15 0.41 -5.84 -8.78
N LEU A 16 -0.38 -6.13 -9.82
CA LEU A 16 -0.78 -7.52 -10.11
C LEU A 16 0.30 -8.33 -10.81
N GLY A 17 1.03 -7.69 -11.73
CA GLY A 17 2.13 -8.25 -12.49
C GLY A 17 3.50 -8.10 -11.83
N SER A 18 3.58 -7.63 -10.58
CA SER A 18 4.85 -7.41 -9.90
C SER A 18 5.52 -8.73 -9.50
N ASP A 19 6.79 -8.88 -9.88
CA ASP A 19 7.64 -10.02 -9.50
C ASP A 19 8.02 -10.03 -8.01
N ILE A 20 7.95 -8.86 -7.36
CA ILE A 20 8.20 -8.69 -5.92
C ILE A 20 6.90 -8.29 -5.21
N PRO A 21 6.76 -8.59 -3.90
CA PRO A 21 5.62 -8.14 -3.13
C PRO A 21 5.42 -6.62 -3.20
N VAL A 22 4.16 -6.19 -3.12
CA VAL A 22 3.76 -4.78 -3.25
C VAL A 22 2.95 -4.37 -2.03
N LEU A 23 3.40 -3.31 -1.34
CA LEU A 23 2.64 -2.65 -0.30
C LEU A 23 1.89 -1.46 -0.92
N VAL A 24 0.57 -1.45 -0.84
CA VAL A 24 -0.29 -0.38 -1.34
C VAL A 24 -0.89 0.39 -0.17
N ASP A 25 -0.60 1.68 -0.08
CA ASP A 25 -1.22 2.62 0.86
C ASP A 25 -2.43 3.31 0.21
N PHE A 26 -3.62 2.95 0.67
CA PHE A 26 -4.88 3.59 0.30
C PHE A 26 -5.11 4.80 1.19
N TRP A 27 -5.05 5.99 0.60
CA TRP A 27 -5.07 7.27 1.31
C TRP A 27 -5.94 8.31 0.61
N ALA A 28 -6.14 9.45 1.26
CA ALA A 28 -6.76 10.65 0.68
C ALA A 28 -6.20 11.92 1.36
N PRO A 29 -6.22 13.09 0.70
CA PRO A 29 -5.59 14.32 1.23
C PRO A 29 -6.25 14.85 2.50
N TRP A 30 -7.55 14.60 2.69
CA TRP A 30 -8.31 15.00 3.88
C TRP A 30 -8.14 14.02 5.05
N CYS A 31 -7.51 12.87 4.83
CA CYS A 31 -7.30 11.86 5.87
C CYS A 31 -6.17 12.28 6.82
N GLY A 32 -6.55 12.77 8.01
CA GLY A 32 -5.61 13.10 9.09
C GLY A 32 -4.69 11.95 9.47
N PRO A 33 -5.23 10.74 9.79
CA PRO A 33 -4.41 9.59 10.16
C PRO A 33 -3.47 9.10 9.05
N CYS A 34 -3.85 9.23 7.78
CA CYS A 34 -3.00 8.85 6.65
C CYS A 34 -1.70 9.66 6.61
N ARG A 35 -1.75 10.95 6.99
CA ARG A 35 -0.54 11.79 7.08
C ARG A 35 0.45 11.31 8.15
N MET A 36 -0.01 10.61 9.17
CA MET A 36 0.87 10.00 10.17
C MET A 36 1.54 8.72 9.66
N VAL A 37 0.83 7.95 8.83
CA VAL A 37 1.32 6.69 8.24
C VAL A 37 2.25 6.94 7.06
N ALA A 38 2.02 8.01 6.28
CA ALA A 38 2.83 8.36 5.12
C ALA A 38 4.36 8.35 5.34
N PRO A 39 4.93 8.97 6.40
CA PRO A 39 6.38 8.90 6.64
C PRO A 39 6.86 7.49 7.02
N VAL A 40 6.01 6.70 7.70
CA VAL A 40 6.34 5.31 8.08
C VAL A 40 6.42 4.43 6.83
N VAL A 41 5.46 4.57 5.92
CA VAL A 41 5.44 3.85 4.63
C VAL A 41 6.64 4.24 3.77
N ALA A 42 7.02 5.52 3.76
CA ALA A 42 8.20 6.00 3.04
C ALA A 42 9.49 5.39 3.59
N GLU A 43 9.63 5.30 4.91
CA GLU A 43 10.78 4.68 5.56
C GLU A 43 10.88 3.18 5.23
N ILE A 44 9.74 2.47 5.24
CA ILE A 44 9.68 1.06 4.82
C ILE A 44 10.07 0.90 3.35
N ALA A 45 9.63 1.82 2.47
CA ALA A 45 9.97 1.79 1.05
C ALA A 45 11.48 1.90 0.82
N ASP A 46 12.15 2.77 1.57
CA ASP A 46 13.60 2.95 1.49
C ASP A 46 14.35 1.75 2.12
N GLU A 47 13.89 1.21 3.26
CA GLU A 47 14.52 0.05 3.93
C GLU A 47 14.41 -1.26 3.13
N TYR A 48 13.29 -1.46 2.44
CA TYR A 48 13.00 -2.67 1.67
C TYR A 48 13.20 -2.49 0.17
N ALA A 49 13.91 -1.44 -0.25
CA ALA A 49 14.20 -1.17 -1.65
C ALA A 49 14.78 -2.42 -2.35
N GLY A 50 14.16 -2.80 -3.47
CA GLY A 50 14.51 -3.99 -4.25
C GLY A 50 13.95 -5.32 -3.73
N LYS A 51 13.32 -5.34 -2.55
CA LYS A 51 12.60 -6.51 -2.00
C LYS A 51 11.09 -6.30 -1.92
N LEU A 52 10.67 -5.06 -1.73
CA LEU A 52 9.28 -4.64 -1.65
C LEU A 52 9.09 -3.44 -2.59
N LYS A 53 8.02 -3.47 -3.37
CA LYS A 53 7.53 -2.28 -4.07
C LYS A 53 6.53 -1.57 -3.18
N VAL A 54 6.61 -0.24 -3.08
CA VAL A 54 5.65 0.54 -2.30
C VAL A 54 4.92 1.50 -3.23
N GLY A 55 3.59 1.40 -3.23
CA GLY A 55 2.71 2.24 -4.01
C GLY A 55 1.67 2.94 -3.13
N LYS A 56 1.19 4.08 -3.60
CA LYS A 56 0.13 4.86 -2.94
C LYS A 56 -1.01 5.07 -3.91
N LEU A 57 -2.23 4.79 -3.46
CA LEU A 57 -3.43 5.00 -4.24
C LEU A 57 -4.34 6.00 -3.52
N ASN A 58 -4.67 7.10 -4.21
CA ASN A 58 -5.63 8.06 -3.71
C ASN A 58 -7.04 7.52 -3.97
N THR A 59 -7.80 7.21 -2.92
CA THR A 59 -9.14 6.62 -3.05
C THR A 59 -10.16 7.57 -3.66
N ASP A 60 -9.93 8.89 -3.61
CA ASP A 60 -10.82 9.88 -4.24
C ASP A 60 -10.61 9.95 -5.76
N GLU A 61 -9.36 9.76 -6.21
CA GLU A 61 -9.00 9.77 -7.64
C GLU A 61 -9.28 8.42 -8.30
N GLU A 62 -9.10 7.34 -7.54
CA GLU A 62 -9.20 5.95 -8.03
C GLU A 62 -10.28 5.15 -7.26
N PRO A 63 -11.54 5.61 -7.25
CA PRO A 63 -12.60 5.00 -6.44
C PRO A 63 -12.96 3.58 -6.90
N GLU A 64 -12.79 3.27 -8.18
CA GLU A 64 -13.09 1.94 -8.72
C GLU A 64 -12.18 0.85 -8.14
N ILE A 65 -10.88 1.15 -7.97
CA ILE A 65 -9.94 0.24 -7.33
C ILE A 65 -10.26 0.12 -5.84
N ALA A 66 -10.50 1.25 -5.17
CA ALA A 66 -10.87 1.24 -3.76
C ALA A 66 -12.12 0.39 -3.48
N VAL A 67 -13.16 0.51 -4.31
CA VAL A 67 -14.38 -0.31 -4.22
C VAL A 67 -14.10 -1.78 -4.52
N ARG A 68 -13.29 -2.07 -5.56
CA ARG A 68 -12.93 -3.45 -5.93
C ARG A 68 -12.29 -4.22 -4.77
N TYR A 69 -11.43 -3.56 -3.99
CA TYR A 69 -10.77 -4.15 -2.83
C TYR A 69 -11.51 -3.92 -1.52
N GLY A 70 -12.73 -3.36 -1.55
CA GLY A 70 -13.56 -3.19 -0.36
C GLY A 70 -13.00 -2.19 0.65
N ILE A 71 -12.30 -1.15 0.19
CA ILE A 71 -11.74 -0.10 1.06
C ILE A 71 -12.88 0.74 1.64
N MET A 72 -13.25 0.45 2.89
CA MET A 72 -14.30 1.17 3.64
C MET A 72 -13.76 2.28 4.54
N SER A 73 -12.47 2.23 4.86
CA SER A 73 -11.81 3.16 5.77
C SER A 73 -10.38 3.40 5.34
N ILE A 74 -9.88 4.61 5.56
CA ILE A 74 -8.49 4.99 5.28
C ILE A 74 -7.83 5.55 6.55
N PRO A 75 -6.52 5.33 6.76
CA PRO A 75 -5.60 4.61 5.88
C PRO A 75 -5.88 3.09 5.92
N THR A 76 -5.76 2.44 4.77
CA THR A 76 -5.70 0.98 4.68
C THR A 76 -4.45 0.63 3.89
N LEU A 77 -3.64 -0.29 4.41
CA LEU A 77 -2.50 -0.83 3.71
C LEU A 77 -2.84 -2.24 3.26
N MET A 78 -2.59 -2.58 2.00
CA MET A 78 -2.70 -3.95 1.50
C MET A 78 -1.36 -4.44 1.00
N ILE A 79 -1.07 -5.71 1.28
CA ILE A 79 0.13 -6.38 0.81
C ILE A 79 -0.30 -7.35 -0.28
N PHE A 80 0.28 -7.18 -1.47
CA PHE A 80 0.08 -8.05 -2.61
C PHE A 80 1.31 -8.93 -2.83
N LYS A 81 1.08 -10.20 -3.16
CA LYS A 81 2.13 -11.15 -3.58
C LYS A 81 1.58 -12.01 -4.71
N ASN A 82 2.31 -12.12 -5.81
CA ASN A 82 1.90 -12.88 -7.00
C ASN A 82 0.52 -12.46 -7.55
N GLY A 83 0.21 -11.16 -7.46
CA GLY A 83 -1.07 -10.60 -7.91
C GLY A 83 -2.27 -10.86 -7.00
N GLU A 84 -2.09 -11.49 -5.84
CA GLU A 84 -3.15 -11.73 -4.86
C GLU A 84 -2.93 -10.93 -3.58
N VAL A 85 -4.01 -10.63 -2.87
CA VAL A 85 -3.93 -9.97 -1.55
C VAL A 85 -3.43 -10.99 -0.53
N ALA A 86 -2.23 -10.78 -0.03
CA ALA A 86 -1.59 -11.62 0.97
C ALA A 86 -1.99 -11.21 2.40
N ASP A 87 -2.10 -9.91 2.67
CA ASP A 87 -2.54 -9.38 3.96
C ASP A 87 -3.12 -7.97 3.82
N GLN A 88 -3.84 -7.53 4.85
CA GLN A 88 -4.41 -6.18 4.94
C GLN A 88 -4.30 -5.62 6.35
N ILE A 89 -4.06 -4.31 6.43
CA ILE A 89 -3.91 -3.56 7.68
C ILE A 89 -4.84 -2.36 7.59
N ILE A 90 -5.75 -2.24 8.54
CA ILE A 90 -6.74 -1.16 8.56
C ILE A 90 -6.41 -0.20 9.70
N GLY A 91 -6.28 1.09 9.35
CA GLY A 91 -6.02 2.17 10.28
C GLY A 91 -4.54 2.50 10.45
N ALA A 92 -4.28 3.54 11.26
CA ALA A 92 -2.93 3.95 11.59
C ALA A 92 -2.35 3.04 12.68
N VAL A 93 -1.40 2.20 12.30
CA VAL A 93 -0.70 1.26 13.19
C VAL A 93 0.78 1.63 13.33
N PRO A 94 1.47 1.15 14.38
CA PRO A 94 2.92 1.32 14.51
C PRO A 94 3.70 0.66 13.36
N LYS A 95 4.89 1.18 13.05
CA LYS A 95 5.78 0.65 12.01
C LYS A 95 6.07 -0.83 12.20
N GLU A 96 6.30 -1.23 13.45
CA GLU A 96 6.66 -2.59 13.83
C GLU A 96 5.59 -3.60 13.42
N TYR A 97 4.31 -3.22 13.51
CA TYR A 97 3.21 -4.09 13.09
C TYR A 97 3.18 -4.27 11.58
N ILE A 98 3.43 -3.21 10.82
CA ILE A 98 3.51 -3.27 9.34
C ILE A 98 4.67 -4.18 8.94
N VAL A 99 5.83 -4.02 9.58
CA VAL A 99 7.03 -4.83 9.34
C VAL A 99 6.79 -6.30 9.69
N GLU A 100 6.12 -6.60 10.80
CA GLU A 100 5.75 -7.97 11.17
C GLU A 100 4.91 -8.64 10.08
N LYS A 101 3.89 -7.94 9.55
CA LYS A 101 3.07 -8.46 8.45
C LYS A 101 3.87 -8.65 7.16
N LEU A 102 4.74 -7.69 6.82
CA LEU A 102 5.61 -7.81 5.64
C LEU A 102 6.54 -9.02 5.74
N GLN A 103 7.10 -9.31 6.92
CA GLN A 103 7.96 -10.47 7.12
C GLN A 103 7.25 -11.82 6.95
N GLN A 104 5.93 -11.88 7.18
CA GLN A 104 5.15 -13.09 6.91
C GLN A 104 4.92 -13.32 5.42
N VAL A 105 4.98 -12.25 4.63
CA VAL A 105 4.71 -12.26 3.19
C VAL A 105 5.98 -12.32 2.35
N LEU A 106 7.10 -11.72 2.77
CA LEU A 106 8.38 -11.74 2.04
C LEU A 106 8.96 -13.16 2.00
#